data_AF-A0A6N6L1Q2-F1
#
_entry.id   AF-A0A6N6L1Q2-F1
#
_cell.length_a   1.000
_cell.length_b   1.000
_cell.length_c   1.000
_cell.angle_alpha   90.00
_cell.angle_beta   90.00
_cell.angle_gamma   90.00
#
_symmetry.space_group_name_H-M   'P 1'
#
loop_
_entity.id
_entity.type
_entity.pdbx_description
1 polymer ?
#
loop_
_entity_poly.entity_id
_entity_poly.type
_entity_poly.pdbx_seq_one_letter_code
_entity_poly.pdbx_strand_id
1 'polypeptide(L)'
;MQIGLALSGGGFRAAIFHVGVLARLAEEERLKDISMVSTVSGGSLAIGLVFALNDMQWPSSDRFINETLPQVQKILTTQGLRKGVISRLIDRILQRGLLDILVSRADDVSEVIQEEWGITKNLKDLPRSPRWVINATCHETGKNWQFERFRMGDYRFGYTYDTDFLIADALAASAAVPALIGPFRLDASGRQWFEYVEGSDETQSPEEIKKYKTKDKPPLYDAAYLWDGGITDNLGLEKLHDFEKGWPFSDFLLVSDASGSFLEKRFKPGLGAHWRLISGIMKNQIRSLQSRAVFEQINIHKQASGYLRTGNTCLGILEAAELSKSEREQLCEGSLSSKEVEKAARLSTDIDAVSNEDYWLLFQHGFEVADANLHGFHGADFKFIGYQNTQWARNP
;
A
#
# COMPACT_ATOMS: atom_id res chain seq x y z
N MET A 1 13.91 2.43 -17.92
CA MET A 1 13.65 1.59 -16.74
C MET A 1 12.24 1.86 -16.29
N GLN A 2 11.36 0.85 -16.34
CA GLN A 2 10.02 0.87 -15.79
C GLN A 2 10.04 0.29 -14.37
N ILE A 3 9.43 1.00 -13.41
CA ILE A 3 9.39 0.63 -12.00
C ILE A 3 8.01 0.04 -11.67
N GLY A 4 8.01 -1.14 -11.06
CA GLY A 4 6.85 -1.70 -10.38
C GLY A 4 6.94 -1.36 -8.90
N LEU A 5 5.90 -0.77 -8.31
CA LEU A 5 5.93 -0.29 -6.93
C LEU A 5 4.94 -1.07 -6.07
N ALA A 6 5.43 -1.77 -5.05
CA ALA A 6 4.61 -2.48 -4.07
C ALA A 6 4.59 -1.71 -2.74
N LEU A 7 3.40 -1.32 -2.26
CA LEU A 7 3.24 -0.53 -1.04
C LEU A 7 2.40 -1.30 0.00
N SER A 8 3.06 -1.68 1.09
CA SER A 8 2.47 -2.54 2.11
C SER A 8 1.38 -1.88 2.97
N GLY A 9 0.62 -2.70 3.70
CA GLY A 9 -0.32 -2.23 4.72
C GLY A 9 0.33 -1.79 6.03
N GLY A 10 -0.36 -0.93 6.79
CA GLY A 10 0.07 -0.52 8.14
C GLY A 10 -0.52 0.79 8.68
N GLY A 11 -1.71 1.19 8.24
CA GLY A 11 -2.38 2.43 8.66
C GLY A 11 -1.69 3.71 8.17
N PHE A 12 -1.91 4.83 8.85
CA PHE A 12 -1.30 6.12 8.47
C PHE A 12 0.22 6.11 8.61
N ARG A 13 0.76 5.29 9.52
CA ARG A 13 2.22 5.08 9.61
C ARG A 13 2.81 4.61 8.29
N ALA A 14 2.19 3.59 7.69
CA ALA A 14 2.62 3.08 6.38
C ALA A 14 2.42 4.14 5.30
N ALA A 15 1.26 4.82 5.30
CA ALA A 15 0.97 5.87 4.33
C ALA A 15 2.08 6.94 4.29
N ILE A 16 2.45 7.49 5.45
CA ILE A 16 3.46 8.56 5.55
C ILE A 16 4.85 8.05 5.14
N PHE A 17 5.24 6.83 5.56
CA PHE A 17 6.49 6.21 5.12
C PHE A 17 6.54 6.06 3.59
N HIS A 18 5.48 5.57 2.97
CA HIS A 18 5.41 5.42 1.51
C HIS A 18 5.46 6.76 0.78
N VAL A 19 4.85 7.80 1.34
CA VAL A 19 4.91 9.16 0.79
C VAL A 19 6.35 9.70 0.85
N GLY A 20 7.13 9.38 1.90
CA GLY A 20 8.57 9.66 1.95
C GLY A 20 9.37 8.90 0.88
N VAL A 21 9.03 7.64 0.62
CA VAL A 21 9.63 6.86 -0.48
C VAL A 21 9.34 7.49 -1.85
N LEU A 22 8.10 7.90 -2.08
CA LEU A 22 7.71 8.60 -3.31
C LEU A 22 8.43 9.94 -3.44
N ALA A 23 8.61 10.68 -2.33
CA ALA A 23 9.36 11.93 -2.33
C ALA A 23 10.80 11.70 -2.79
N ARG A 24 11.47 10.64 -2.32
CA ARG A 24 12.81 10.30 -2.84
C ARG A 24 12.79 10.04 -4.34
N LEU A 25 11.84 9.27 -4.86
CA LEU A 25 11.75 9.06 -6.31
C LEU A 25 11.47 10.37 -7.06
N ALA A 26 10.67 11.26 -6.46
CA ALA A 26 10.32 12.54 -7.05
C ALA A 26 11.53 13.46 -7.20
N GLU A 27 12.40 13.55 -6.19
CA GLU A 27 13.62 14.39 -6.21
C GLU A 27 14.60 14.01 -7.36
N GLU A 28 14.47 12.84 -7.97
CA GLU A 28 15.28 12.40 -9.13
C GLU A 28 14.42 12.23 -10.40
N GLU A 29 13.24 12.85 -10.47
CA GLU A 29 12.33 12.80 -11.64
C GLU A 29 11.91 11.37 -12.03
N ARG A 30 11.85 10.45 -11.06
CA ARG A 30 11.57 9.02 -11.28
C ARG A 30 10.11 8.63 -11.10
N LEU A 31 9.21 9.53 -10.66
CA LEU A 31 7.77 9.21 -10.55
C LEU A 31 7.15 8.82 -11.89
N LYS A 32 7.66 9.38 -13.00
CA LYS A 32 7.23 9.07 -14.37
C LYS A 32 7.61 7.66 -14.83
N ASP A 33 8.59 7.03 -14.18
CA ASP A 33 9.04 5.69 -14.51
C ASP A 33 8.19 4.62 -13.82
N ILE A 34 7.30 5.01 -12.91
CA ILE A 34 6.38 4.08 -12.25
C ILE A 34 5.31 3.66 -13.25
N SER A 35 5.32 2.38 -13.59
CA SER A 35 4.42 1.77 -14.58
C SER A 35 3.23 1.08 -13.92
N MET A 36 3.44 0.54 -12.72
CA MET A 36 2.44 -0.16 -11.94
C MET A 36 2.64 0.13 -10.46
N VAL A 37 1.53 0.31 -9.75
CA VAL A 37 1.51 0.43 -8.30
C VAL A 37 0.54 -0.62 -7.75
N SER A 38 1.00 -1.45 -6.83
CA SER A 38 0.18 -2.43 -6.12
C SER A 38 0.18 -2.07 -4.64
N THR A 39 -0.99 -1.87 -4.06
CA THR A 39 -1.12 -1.28 -2.74
C THR A 39 -2.02 -2.09 -1.81
N VAL A 40 -1.75 -1.96 -0.52
CA VAL A 40 -2.53 -2.61 0.54
C VAL A 40 -2.82 -1.60 1.64
N SER A 41 -4.07 -1.49 2.09
CA SER A 41 -4.46 -0.77 3.32
C SER A 41 -3.87 0.65 3.36
N GLY A 42 -2.96 0.95 4.30
CA GLY A 42 -2.25 2.24 4.39
C GLY A 42 -1.54 2.69 3.11
N GLY A 43 -0.95 1.77 2.33
CA GLY A 43 -0.41 2.08 1.01
C GLY A 43 -1.50 2.49 0.01
N SER A 44 -2.67 1.85 0.08
CA SER A 44 -3.82 2.20 -0.76
C SER A 44 -4.33 3.60 -0.41
N LEU A 45 -4.41 3.93 0.88
CA LEU A 45 -4.82 5.26 1.35
C LEU A 45 -3.84 6.36 0.89
N ALA A 46 -2.53 6.11 0.96
CA ALA A 46 -1.52 7.05 0.46
C ALA A 46 -1.70 7.34 -1.03
N ILE A 47 -1.80 6.30 -1.86
CA ILE A 47 -1.95 6.48 -3.31
C ILE A 47 -3.32 7.06 -3.67
N GLY A 48 -4.37 6.71 -2.94
CA GLY A 48 -5.69 7.34 -3.07
C GLY A 48 -5.64 8.85 -2.85
N LEU A 49 -4.95 9.31 -1.79
CA LEU A 49 -4.73 10.74 -1.56
C LEU A 49 -3.92 11.40 -2.67
N VAL A 50 -2.85 10.74 -3.14
CA VAL A 50 -2.03 11.27 -4.24
C VAL A 50 -2.87 11.49 -5.49
N PHE A 51 -3.70 10.51 -5.89
CA PHE A 51 -4.60 10.68 -7.03
C PHE A 51 -5.65 11.76 -6.76
N ALA A 52 -6.26 11.78 -5.58
CA ALA A 52 -7.32 12.73 -5.24
C ALA A 52 -6.87 14.19 -5.31
N LEU A 53 -5.67 14.48 -4.79
CA LEU A 53 -5.07 15.81 -4.79
C LEU A 53 -4.56 16.25 -6.17
N ASN A 54 -4.61 15.36 -7.17
CA ASN A 54 -4.13 15.58 -8.53
C ASN A 54 -5.21 15.29 -9.58
N ASP A 55 -6.48 15.51 -9.25
CA ASP A 55 -7.60 15.36 -10.20
C ASP A 55 -7.71 13.94 -10.79
N MET A 56 -7.42 12.94 -9.96
CA MET A 56 -7.28 11.54 -10.35
C MET A 56 -6.25 11.29 -11.46
N GLN A 57 -5.18 12.09 -11.50
CA GLN A 57 -4.02 11.87 -12.36
C GLN A 57 -2.78 11.53 -11.53
N TRP A 58 -1.83 10.84 -12.16
CA TRP A 58 -0.52 10.64 -11.55
C TRP A 58 0.31 11.92 -11.68
N PRO A 59 0.84 12.47 -10.58
CA PRO A 59 1.56 13.74 -10.63
C PRO A 59 2.94 13.61 -11.28
N SER A 60 3.40 14.69 -11.90
CA SER A 60 4.83 14.90 -12.14
C SER A 60 5.57 15.04 -10.81
N SER A 61 6.87 14.78 -10.78
CA SER A 61 7.70 15.01 -9.60
C SER A 61 7.59 16.44 -9.04
N ASP A 62 7.62 17.47 -9.89
CA ASP A 62 7.48 18.86 -9.47
C ASP A 62 6.14 19.13 -8.74
N ARG A 63 5.00 18.80 -9.37
CA ARG A 63 3.67 18.89 -8.74
C ARG A 63 3.56 18.04 -7.46
N PHE A 64 4.15 16.85 -7.45
CA PHE A 64 4.15 15.99 -6.26
C PHE A 64 4.84 16.68 -5.09
N ILE A 65 6.04 17.20 -5.33
CA ILE A 65 6.85 17.93 -4.37
C ILE A 65 6.15 19.23 -3.95
N ASN A 66 5.85 20.12 -4.87
CA ASN A 66 5.46 21.49 -4.52
C ASN A 66 3.99 21.67 -4.13
N GLU A 67 3.09 20.78 -4.57
CA GLU A 67 1.65 20.93 -4.35
C GLU A 67 1.03 19.75 -3.58
N THR A 68 1.42 18.52 -3.91
CA THR A 68 0.77 17.31 -3.36
C THR A 68 1.21 17.03 -1.93
N LEU A 69 2.52 16.97 -1.69
CA LEU A 69 3.08 16.63 -0.38
C LEU A 69 2.62 17.56 0.77
N PRO A 70 2.59 18.89 0.62
CA PRO A 70 2.07 19.78 1.66
C PRO A 70 0.61 19.51 2.01
N GLN A 71 -0.21 19.16 1.01
CA GLN A 71 -1.61 18.82 1.22
C GLN A 71 -1.78 17.44 1.88
N VAL A 72 -0.97 16.46 1.49
CA VAL A 72 -0.92 15.15 2.15
C VAL A 72 -0.55 15.29 3.63
N GLN A 73 0.49 16.08 3.94
CA GLN A 73 0.86 16.40 5.32
C GLN A 73 -0.32 16.99 6.08
N LYS A 74 -0.94 18.04 5.53
CA LYS A 74 -2.09 18.71 6.15
C LYS A 74 -3.22 17.72 6.44
N ILE A 75 -3.59 16.88 5.49
CA ILE A 75 -4.66 15.89 5.65
C ILE A 75 -4.30 14.88 6.74
N LEU A 76 -3.13 14.24 6.65
CA LEU A 76 -2.74 13.17 7.58
C LEU A 76 -2.47 13.67 9.01
N THR A 77 -2.20 14.97 9.18
CA THR A 77 -1.99 15.59 10.50
C THR A 77 -3.25 16.23 11.11
N THR A 78 -4.29 16.51 10.30
CA THR A 78 -5.50 17.19 10.79
C THR A 78 -6.77 16.34 10.69
N GLN A 79 -6.87 15.45 9.70
CA GLN A 79 -8.03 14.63 9.40
C GLN A 79 -7.77 13.16 9.72
N GLY A 80 -8.10 12.76 10.95
CA GLY A 80 -8.10 11.34 11.33
C GLY A 80 -9.39 10.67 10.89
N LEU A 81 -9.30 9.64 10.03
CA LEU A 81 -10.47 8.92 9.52
C LEU A 81 -11.24 8.22 10.65
N ARG A 82 -10.55 7.73 11.68
CA ARG A 82 -11.17 6.96 12.78
C ARG A 82 -12.27 7.73 13.49
N LYS A 83 -12.08 9.04 13.75
CA LYS A 83 -13.09 9.88 14.43
C LYS A 83 -14.36 10.02 13.59
N GLY A 84 -14.21 10.27 12.29
CA GLY A 84 -15.34 10.33 11.36
C GLY A 84 -16.10 9.00 11.32
N VAL A 85 -15.37 7.88 11.23
CA VAL A 85 -15.96 6.53 11.22
C VAL A 85 -16.72 6.26 12.53
N ILE A 86 -16.13 6.58 13.68
CA ILE A 86 -16.79 6.41 14.99
C ILE A 86 -18.02 7.30 15.12
N SER A 87 -17.96 8.55 14.65
CA SER A 87 -19.10 9.47 14.69
C SER A 87 -20.29 8.90 13.91
N ARG A 88 -20.06 8.45 12.67
CA ARG A 88 -21.11 7.84 11.85
C ARG A 88 -21.68 6.58 12.46
N LEU A 89 -20.84 5.74 13.06
CA LEU A 89 -21.30 4.56 13.78
C LEU A 89 -22.25 4.92 14.93
N ILE A 90 -21.93 5.98 15.70
CA ILE A 90 -22.82 6.49 16.74
C ILE A 90 -24.13 6.97 16.13
N ASP A 91 -24.08 7.73 15.04
CA ASP A 91 -25.28 8.23 14.36
C ASP A 91 -26.16 7.09 13.84
N ARG A 92 -25.58 6.04 13.24
CA ARG A 92 -26.33 4.84 12.82
C ARG A 92 -26.98 4.15 14.01
N ILE A 93 -26.27 3.96 15.12
CA ILE A 93 -26.81 3.32 16.33
C ILE A 93 -28.00 4.13 16.87
N LEU A 94 -27.88 5.46 16.90
CA LEU A 94 -28.93 6.35 17.35
C LEU A 94 -30.15 6.32 16.42
N GLN A 95 -29.94 6.20 15.10
CA GLN A 95 -31.01 6.24 14.11
C GLN A 95 -31.68 4.89 13.81
N ARG A 96 -30.92 3.80 13.82
CA ARG A 96 -31.33 2.46 13.31
C ARG A 96 -31.27 1.36 14.37
N GLY A 97 -30.75 1.66 15.56
CA GLY A 97 -30.68 0.74 16.70
C GLY A 97 -29.44 -0.17 16.69
N LEU A 98 -29.17 -0.80 17.84
CA LEU A 98 -27.95 -1.59 18.11
C LEU A 98 -27.76 -2.84 17.21
N LEU A 99 -28.83 -3.33 16.58
CA LEU A 99 -28.77 -4.50 15.70
C LEU A 99 -28.11 -4.20 14.34
N ASP A 100 -28.09 -2.93 13.91
CA ASP A 100 -27.48 -2.51 12.65
C ASP A 100 -25.94 -2.51 12.70
N ILE A 101 -25.34 -2.62 13.90
CA ILE A 101 -23.88 -2.76 14.13
C ILE A 101 -23.34 -4.11 13.58
N LEU A 102 -24.23 -5.07 13.34
CA LEU A 102 -23.91 -6.37 12.73
C LEU A 102 -23.80 -6.31 11.20
N VAL A 103 -24.20 -5.20 10.58
CA VAL A 103 -24.06 -4.92 9.14
C VAL A 103 -22.67 -4.31 8.87
N SER A 104 -22.18 -4.42 7.62
CA SER A 104 -20.87 -3.91 7.18
C SER A 104 -20.59 -2.47 7.66
N ARG A 105 -19.39 -2.25 8.22
CA ARG A 105 -18.92 -0.92 8.67
C ARG A 105 -17.91 -0.29 7.71
N ALA A 106 -17.59 -0.97 6.61
CA ALA A 106 -16.70 -0.42 5.59
C ALA A 106 -17.38 0.66 4.75
N ASP A 107 -18.72 0.64 4.65
CA ASP A 107 -19.50 1.70 4.00
C ASP A 107 -19.29 3.05 4.72
N ASP A 108 -19.20 3.08 6.06
CA ASP A 108 -18.87 4.31 6.82
C ASP A 108 -17.48 4.84 6.46
N VAL A 109 -16.51 3.94 6.27
CA VAL A 109 -15.14 4.32 5.92
C VAL A 109 -15.12 4.94 4.52
N SER A 110 -15.84 4.37 3.57
CA SER A 110 -15.96 4.93 2.22
C SER A 110 -16.56 6.34 2.26
N GLU A 111 -17.66 6.54 2.99
CA GLU A 111 -18.30 7.85 3.08
C GLU A 111 -17.39 8.90 3.75
N VAL A 112 -16.66 8.53 4.81
CA VAL A 112 -15.68 9.43 5.43
C VAL A 112 -14.54 9.77 4.45
N ILE A 113 -14.05 8.81 3.67
CA ILE A 113 -13.05 9.06 2.63
C ILE A 113 -13.61 10.02 1.55
N GLN A 114 -14.86 9.87 1.16
CA GLN A 114 -15.51 10.76 0.20
C GLN A 114 -15.63 12.19 0.73
N GLU A 115 -16.08 12.37 1.98
CA GLU A 115 -16.31 13.69 2.56
C GLU A 115 -15.03 14.41 2.99
N GLU A 116 -14.13 13.71 3.68
CA GLU A 116 -12.92 14.33 4.24
C GLU A 116 -11.83 14.50 3.16
N TRP A 117 -11.71 13.53 2.24
CA TRP A 117 -10.63 13.48 1.25
C TRP A 117 -11.10 13.76 -0.18
N GLY A 118 -12.41 13.93 -0.42
CA GLY A 118 -12.96 14.29 -1.73
C GLY A 118 -12.90 13.18 -2.79
N ILE A 119 -12.65 11.93 -2.38
CA ILE A 119 -12.44 10.81 -3.31
C ILE A 119 -13.80 10.25 -3.79
N THR A 120 -14.37 10.88 -4.80
CA THR A 120 -15.74 10.58 -5.29
C THR A 120 -15.80 9.91 -6.66
N LYS A 121 -14.63 9.64 -7.27
CA LYS A 121 -14.52 9.06 -8.61
C LYS A 121 -14.53 7.52 -8.59
N ASN A 122 -14.83 6.92 -9.73
CA ASN A 122 -14.86 5.47 -9.89
C ASN A 122 -13.52 4.92 -10.39
N LEU A 123 -13.28 3.62 -10.21
CA LEU A 123 -12.09 2.92 -10.72
C LEU A 123 -11.90 3.16 -12.22
N LYS A 124 -12.99 3.14 -13.00
CA LYS A 124 -13.00 3.43 -14.44
C LYS A 124 -12.56 4.86 -14.82
N ASP A 125 -12.34 5.75 -13.85
CA ASP A 125 -11.89 7.14 -14.06
C ASP A 125 -10.38 7.32 -13.83
N LEU A 126 -9.69 6.36 -13.20
CA LEU A 126 -8.24 6.39 -12.93
C LEU A 126 -7.40 6.47 -14.23
N PRO A 127 -6.18 7.03 -14.26
CA PRO A 127 -5.43 7.04 -15.51
C PRO A 127 -5.04 5.62 -15.93
N ARG A 128 -4.67 5.45 -17.22
CA ARG A 128 -4.13 4.16 -17.68
C ARG A 128 -2.75 3.84 -17.11
N SER A 129 -1.97 4.89 -16.78
CA SER A 129 -0.61 4.77 -16.25
C SER A 129 -0.42 5.73 -15.07
N PRO A 130 0.23 5.29 -13.97
CA PRO A 130 0.56 3.90 -13.69
C PRO A 130 -0.72 3.06 -13.55
N ARG A 131 -0.61 1.78 -13.87
CA ARG A 131 -1.67 0.83 -13.54
C ARG A 131 -1.72 0.67 -12.02
N TRP A 132 -2.84 1.01 -11.40
CA TRP A 132 -3.01 0.89 -9.96
C TRP A 132 -3.88 -0.31 -9.60
N VAL A 133 -3.35 -1.17 -8.72
CA VAL A 133 -4.01 -2.34 -8.17
C VAL A 133 -4.18 -2.16 -6.67
N ILE A 134 -5.44 -2.08 -6.23
CA ILE A 134 -5.79 -2.00 -4.82
C ILE A 134 -6.17 -3.40 -4.36
N ASN A 135 -5.45 -3.94 -3.38
CA ASN A 135 -5.60 -5.33 -2.95
C ASN A 135 -6.50 -5.43 -1.70
N ALA A 136 -7.39 -6.41 -1.72
CA ALA A 136 -8.25 -6.81 -0.60
C ALA A 136 -8.26 -8.35 -0.49
N THR A 137 -8.88 -8.89 0.55
CA THR A 137 -9.03 -10.34 0.73
C THR A 137 -10.50 -10.72 0.59
N CYS A 138 -10.84 -11.58 -0.38
CA CYS A 138 -12.18 -12.15 -0.48
C CYS A 138 -12.36 -13.27 0.54
N HIS A 139 -13.39 -13.14 1.38
CA HIS A 139 -13.67 -14.11 2.45
C HIS A 139 -14.07 -15.47 1.89
N GLU A 140 -14.92 -15.48 0.86
CA GLU A 140 -15.51 -16.67 0.26
C GLU A 140 -14.46 -17.56 -0.41
N THR A 141 -13.50 -16.94 -1.10
CA THR A 141 -12.50 -17.65 -1.89
C THR A 141 -11.17 -17.80 -1.15
N GLY A 142 -10.92 -16.98 -0.13
CA GLY A 142 -9.63 -16.85 0.54
C GLY A 142 -8.52 -16.34 -0.39
N LYS A 143 -8.88 -15.65 -1.47
CA LYS A 143 -7.96 -15.13 -2.48
C LYS A 143 -7.83 -13.61 -2.40
N ASN A 144 -6.75 -13.11 -2.98
CA ASN A 144 -6.54 -11.69 -3.17
C ASN A 144 -7.53 -11.17 -4.21
N TRP A 145 -8.35 -10.23 -3.77
CA TRP A 145 -9.27 -9.49 -4.61
C TRP A 145 -8.58 -8.24 -5.11
N GLN A 146 -8.53 -8.08 -6.43
CA GLN A 146 -7.87 -6.95 -7.07
C GLN A 146 -8.93 -5.97 -7.55
N PHE A 147 -8.79 -4.69 -7.18
CA PHE A 147 -9.53 -3.59 -7.81
C PHE A 147 -8.60 -2.81 -8.72
N GLU A 148 -9.02 -2.63 -9.98
CA GLU A 148 -8.25 -1.93 -10.99
C GLU A 148 -9.19 -1.08 -11.86
N ARG A 149 -8.61 -0.17 -12.65
CA ARG A 149 -9.37 0.61 -13.66
C ARG A 149 -10.20 -0.28 -14.59
N PHE A 150 -9.60 -1.38 -15.05
CA PHE A 150 -10.12 -2.16 -16.17
C PHE A 150 -10.96 -3.36 -15.75
N ARG A 151 -10.74 -3.88 -14.55
CA ARG A 151 -11.45 -5.03 -14.00
C ARG A 151 -11.37 -5.03 -12.48
N MET A 152 -12.24 -5.80 -11.85
CA MET A 152 -12.07 -6.19 -10.46
C MET A 152 -12.51 -7.63 -10.23
N GLY A 153 -12.00 -8.27 -9.17
CA GLY A 153 -12.34 -9.65 -8.82
C GLY A 153 -11.15 -10.50 -8.38
N ASP A 154 -11.38 -11.81 -8.32
CA ASP A 154 -10.35 -12.83 -8.13
C ASP A 154 -10.60 -14.05 -9.04
N TYR A 155 -9.58 -14.86 -9.29
CA TYR A 155 -9.68 -15.98 -10.25
C TYR A 155 -10.67 -17.10 -9.84
N ARG A 156 -11.03 -17.21 -8.56
CA ARG A 156 -12.00 -18.20 -8.05
C ARG A 156 -13.41 -17.65 -8.10
N PHE A 157 -13.64 -16.44 -7.61
CA PHE A 157 -14.95 -15.78 -7.63
C PHE A 157 -15.36 -15.43 -9.08
N GLY A 158 -14.39 -15.00 -9.88
CA GLY A 158 -14.56 -14.43 -11.20
C GLY A 158 -14.07 -12.99 -11.24
N TYR A 159 -13.90 -12.48 -12.45
CA TYR A 159 -13.61 -11.08 -12.73
C TYR A 159 -14.81 -10.41 -13.38
N THR A 160 -14.94 -9.10 -13.21
CA THR A 160 -15.89 -8.26 -13.95
C THR A 160 -15.17 -7.08 -14.57
N TYR A 161 -15.62 -6.67 -15.77
CA TYR A 161 -15.20 -5.42 -16.41
C TYR A 161 -16.06 -4.22 -15.98
N ASP A 162 -17.12 -4.45 -15.19
CA ASP A 162 -17.92 -3.39 -14.61
C ASP A 162 -17.18 -2.75 -13.44
N THR A 163 -16.38 -1.74 -13.76
CA THR A 163 -15.59 -0.95 -12.80
C THR A 163 -16.23 0.41 -12.52
N ASP A 164 -17.56 0.52 -12.67
CA ASP A 164 -18.36 1.62 -12.11
C ASP A 164 -18.50 1.43 -10.59
N PHE A 165 -17.36 1.54 -9.92
CA PHE A 165 -17.17 1.23 -8.52
C PHE A 165 -16.30 2.32 -7.90
N LEU A 166 -16.74 2.87 -6.76
CA LEU A 166 -16.07 4.02 -6.15
C LEU A 166 -14.65 3.64 -5.72
N ILE A 167 -13.70 4.54 -5.96
CA ILE A 167 -12.33 4.40 -5.45
C ILE A 167 -12.37 4.35 -3.91
N ALA A 168 -13.19 5.18 -3.27
CA ALA A 168 -13.36 5.18 -1.81
C ALA A 168 -13.81 3.81 -1.27
N ASP A 169 -14.69 3.10 -1.96
CA ASP A 169 -15.12 1.75 -1.60
C ASP A 169 -13.96 0.74 -1.70
N ALA A 170 -13.14 0.84 -2.76
CA ALA A 170 -11.97 -0.02 -2.94
C ALA A 170 -10.92 0.23 -1.84
N LEU A 171 -10.71 1.50 -1.48
CA LEU A 171 -9.84 1.90 -0.37
C LEU A 171 -10.37 1.38 0.97
N ALA A 172 -11.67 1.51 1.23
CA ALA A 172 -12.32 1.00 2.42
C ALA A 172 -12.21 -0.52 2.54
N ALA A 173 -12.45 -1.26 1.45
CA ALA A 173 -12.26 -2.71 1.39
C ALA A 173 -10.80 -3.11 1.66
N SER A 174 -9.83 -2.41 1.05
CA SER A 174 -8.39 -2.66 1.25
C SER A 174 -7.92 -2.38 2.69
N ALA A 175 -8.58 -1.45 3.39
CA ALA A 175 -8.31 -1.05 4.77
C ALA A 175 -9.27 -1.68 5.81
N ALA A 176 -10.12 -2.64 5.40
CA ALA A 176 -11.15 -3.26 6.24
C ALA A 176 -10.56 -4.20 7.31
N VAL A 177 -9.86 -3.63 8.29
CA VAL A 177 -9.19 -4.40 9.35
C VAL A 177 -10.24 -5.12 10.18
N PRO A 178 -10.12 -6.46 10.38
CA PRO A 178 -11.24 -7.24 10.89
C PRO A 178 -11.84 -6.83 12.24
N ALA A 179 -11.01 -6.26 13.11
CA ALA A 179 -11.43 -5.81 14.44
C ALA A 179 -12.02 -4.39 14.47
N LEU A 180 -11.64 -3.53 13.51
CA LEU A 180 -11.93 -2.10 13.54
C LEU A 180 -13.14 -1.77 12.67
N ILE A 181 -13.13 -2.25 11.41
CA ILE A 181 -14.05 -1.81 10.36
C ILE A 181 -15.02 -2.94 9.95
N GLY A 182 -14.67 -4.22 10.11
CA GLY A 182 -15.53 -5.30 9.59
C GLY A 182 -15.43 -5.42 8.06
N PRO A 183 -16.11 -6.41 7.45
CA PRO A 183 -15.98 -6.68 6.02
C PRO A 183 -16.72 -5.64 5.18
N PHE A 184 -16.17 -5.27 4.02
CA PHE A 184 -16.88 -4.55 2.96
C PHE A 184 -17.75 -5.52 2.16
N ARG A 185 -19.04 -5.21 1.98
CA ARG A 185 -19.96 -6.07 1.20
C ARG A 185 -20.07 -5.53 -0.22
N LEU A 186 -19.47 -6.24 -1.17
CA LEU A 186 -19.67 -5.98 -2.60
C LEU A 186 -20.88 -6.78 -3.09
N ASP A 187 -21.90 -6.10 -3.61
CA ASP A 187 -23.00 -6.76 -4.32
C ASP A 187 -22.48 -7.29 -5.66
N ALA A 188 -22.59 -8.59 -5.91
CA ALA A 188 -22.14 -9.20 -7.16
C ALA A 188 -23.29 -9.34 -8.17
N SER A 189 -24.54 -9.15 -7.73
CA SER A 189 -25.72 -9.22 -8.58
C SER A 189 -25.74 -8.09 -9.61
N GLY A 190 -26.35 -8.36 -10.76
CA GLY A 190 -26.46 -7.38 -11.86
C GLY A 190 -25.17 -7.13 -12.67
N ARG A 191 -24.04 -7.74 -12.27
CA ARG A 191 -22.76 -7.63 -12.99
C ARG A 191 -22.52 -8.84 -13.88
N GLN A 192 -21.85 -8.62 -15.01
CA GLN A 192 -21.34 -9.71 -15.84
C GLN A 192 -19.98 -10.16 -15.32
N TRP A 193 -19.86 -11.46 -15.07
CA TRP A 193 -18.68 -12.09 -14.51
C TRP A 193 -18.09 -13.10 -15.48
N PHE A 194 -16.77 -13.24 -15.44
CA PHE A 194 -16.04 -14.12 -16.33
C PHE A 194 -14.83 -14.76 -15.64
N GLU A 195 -14.36 -15.86 -16.21
CA GLU A 195 -13.05 -16.46 -15.91
C GLU A 195 -12.23 -16.59 -17.20
N TYR A 196 -10.91 -16.69 -17.08
CA TYR A 196 -10.03 -16.95 -18.21
C TYR A 196 -9.96 -18.45 -18.50
N VAL A 197 -10.03 -18.84 -19.79
CA VAL A 197 -10.24 -20.24 -20.22
C VAL A 197 -8.95 -21.08 -20.22
N GLU A 198 -7.79 -20.47 -20.49
CA GLU A 198 -6.47 -21.12 -20.49
C GLU A 198 -5.37 -20.11 -20.18
N GLY A 199 -4.39 -20.50 -19.35
CA GLY A 199 -3.05 -19.90 -19.30
C GLY A 199 -2.98 -18.37 -19.32
N SER A 200 -3.92 -17.68 -18.68
CA SER A 200 -3.83 -16.24 -18.52
C SER A 200 -2.72 -15.98 -17.52
N ASP A 201 -1.52 -15.82 -18.05
CA ASP A 201 -0.47 -15.14 -17.35
C ASP A 201 -1.04 -13.80 -16.93
N GLU A 202 -1.34 -13.67 -15.64
CA GLU A 202 -1.87 -12.45 -15.03
C GLU A 202 -0.90 -11.27 -15.15
N THR A 203 0.24 -11.51 -15.81
CA THR A 203 1.47 -10.76 -16.01
C THR A 203 1.47 -9.89 -17.29
N GLN A 204 0.34 -9.79 -18.00
CA GLN A 204 0.21 -8.98 -19.23
C GLN A 204 -0.62 -7.70 -19.05
N SER A 205 -0.48 -6.75 -19.98
CA SER A 205 -1.18 -5.46 -19.92
C SER A 205 -2.70 -5.63 -20.02
N PRO A 206 -3.54 -4.73 -19.47
CA PRO A 206 -5.01 -4.84 -19.55
C PRO A 206 -5.56 -4.95 -20.99
N GLU A 207 -4.93 -4.28 -21.95
CA GLU A 207 -5.26 -4.36 -23.38
C GLU A 207 -4.88 -5.70 -24.02
N GLU A 208 -3.84 -6.37 -23.54
CA GLU A 208 -3.51 -7.75 -23.90
C GLU A 208 -4.41 -8.75 -23.17
N ILE A 209 -4.76 -8.45 -21.92
CA ILE A 209 -5.65 -9.28 -21.11
C ILE A 209 -7.04 -9.42 -21.76
N LYS A 210 -7.56 -8.34 -22.38
CA LYS A 210 -8.81 -8.39 -23.16
C LYS A 210 -8.76 -9.31 -24.38
N LYS A 211 -7.56 -9.70 -24.85
CA LYS A 211 -7.39 -10.64 -25.98
C LYS A 211 -7.47 -12.10 -25.52
N TYR A 212 -7.39 -12.37 -24.22
CA TYR A 212 -7.55 -13.74 -23.72
C TYR A 212 -8.97 -14.23 -23.93
N LYS A 213 -9.08 -15.54 -24.22
CA LYS A 213 -10.37 -16.20 -24.24
C LYS A 213 -10.94 -16.20 -22.82
N THR A 214 -12.03 -15.50 -22.65
CA THR A 214 -12.83 -15.53 -21.43
C THR A 214 -14.02 -16.48 -21.62
N LYS A 215 -14.55 -16.96 -20.50
CA LYS A 215 -15.80 -17.68 -20.44
C LYS A 215 -16.68 -17.03 -19.40
N ASP A 216 -17.93 -16.82 -19.77
CA ASP A 216 -18.94 -16.34 -18.84
C ASP A 216 -19.03 -17.28 -17.64
N LYS A 217 -18.98 -16.68 -16.45
CA LYS A 217 -19.02 -17.39 -15.19
C LYS A 217 -19.99 -16.64 -14.29
N PRO A 218 -21.11 -17.24 -13.87
CA PRO A 218 -21.95 -16.59 -12.87
C PRO A 218 -21.13 -16.35 -11.60
N PRO A 219 -21.39 -15.25 -10.86
CA PRO A 219 -20.65 -14.99 -9.63
C PRO A 219 -20.84 -16.16 -8.67
N LEU A 220 -19.81 -16.46 -7.90
CA LEU A 220 -19.84 -17.59 -6.97
C LEU A 220 -20.96 -17.45 -5.92
N TYR A 221 -21.24 -16.20 -5.52
CA TYR A 221 -22.32 -15.81 -4.61
C TYR A 221 -22.90 -14.46 -5.05
N ASP A 222 -24.09 -14.11 -4.55
CA ASP A 222 -24.73 -12.81 -4.84
C ASP A 222 -24.00 -11.62 -4.22
N ALA A 223 -23.08 -11.86 -3.28
CA ALA A 223 -22.21 -10.84 -2.70
C ALA A 223 -20.85 -11.43 -2.35
N ALA A 224 -19.81 -10.59 -2.37
CA ALA A 224 -18.48 -10.89 -1.87
C ALA A 224 -18.20 -10.06 -0.60
N TYR A 225 -17.72 -10.70 0.46
CA TYR A 225 -17.29 -10.04 1.70
C TYR A 225 -15.77 -9.84 1.69
N LEU A 226 -15.35 -8.59 1.60
CA LEU A 226 -13.96 -8.21 1.40
C LEU A 226 -13.35 -7.66 2.70
N TRP A 227 -12.14 -8.10 3.00
CA TRP A 227 -11.37 -7.66 4.17
C TRP A 227 -10.05 -7.02 3.74
N ASP A 228 -9.35 -6.42 4.70
CA ASP A 228 -8.00 -5.87 4.52
C ASP A 228 -7.07 -6.81 3.73
N GLY A 229 -6.43 -6.27 2.68
CA GLY A 229 -5.58 -7.05 1.77
C GLY A 229 -4.39 -7.70 2.48
N GLY A 230 -3.97 -7.15 3.61
CA GLY A 230 -2.85 -7.68 4.39
C GLY A 230 -3.10 -9.01 5.08
N ILE A 231 -4.29 -9.59 4.96
CA ILE A 231 -4.56 -10.98 5.39
C ILE A 231 -3.91 -11.97 4.42
N THR A 232 -3.98 -11.72 3.11
CA THR A 232 -3.44 -12.61 2.07
C THR A 232 -2.09 -12.14 1.54
N ASP A 233 -1.95 -10.83 1.30
CA ASP A 233 -0.76 -10.24 0.70
C ASP A 233 -0.50 -8.84 1.27
N ASN A 234 0.20 -8.75 2.40
CA ASN A 234 0.45 -7.45 3.03
C ASN A 234 1.48 -6.58 2.29
N LEU A 235 2.30 -7.17 1.43
CA LEU A 235 3.29 -6.43 0.65
C LEU A 235 2.72 -5.96 -0.71
N GLY A 236 1.59 -6.50 -1.16
CA GLY A 236 1.00 -6.20 -2.47
C GLY A 236 1.83 -6.78 -3.62
N LEU A 237 2.49 -7.93 -3.40
CA LEU A 237 3.41 -8.53 -4.36
C LEU A 237 2.75 -9.46 -5.37
N GLU A 238 1.59 -10.04 -5.08
CA GLU A 238 1.01 -11.13 -5.90
C GLU A 238 0.83 -10.72 -7.36
N LYS A 239 0.54 -9.44 -7.61
CA LYS A 239 0.40 -8.92 -8.98
C LYS A 239 1.72 -8.54 -9.65
N LEU A 240 2.74 -8.22 -8.85
CA LEU A 240 4.02 -7.71 -9.32
C LEU A 240 5.10 -8.80 -9.43
N HIS A 241 4.88 -9.96 -8.78
CA HIS A 241 5.85 -11.02 -8.67
C HIS A 241 5.31 -12.35 -9.17
N ASP A 242 6.12 -13.01 -9.98
CA ASP A 242 5.96 -14.37 -10.48
C ASP A 242 7.22 -15.16 -10.13
N PHE A 243 7.08 -16.40 -9.66
CA PHE A 243 8.23 -17.18 -9.21
C PHE A 243 9.17 -17.61 -10.35
N GLU A 244 8.64 -17.78 -11.56
CA GLU A 244 9.42 -18.20 -12.73
C GLU A 244 9.97 -17.00 -13.51
N LYS A 245 9.18 -15.93 -13.60
CA LYS A 245 9.46 -14.75 -14.44
C LYS A 245 9.99 -13.55 -13.65
N GLY A 246 9.87 -13.57 -12.33
CA GLY A 246 10.25 -12.48 -11.44
C GLY A 246 9.26 -11.33 -11.50
N TRP A 247 9.63 -10.16 -12.03
CA TRP A 247 8.72 -9.01 -12.16
C TRP A 247 8.34 -8.73 -13.62
N PRO A 248 7.31 -9.42 -14.16
CA PRO A 248 7.02 -9.39 -15.59
C PRO A 248 6.47 -8.05 -16.10
N PHE A 249 6.09 -7.15 -15.19
CA PHE A 249 5.52 -5.85 -15.49
C PHE A 249 6.49 -4.68 -15.42
N SER A 250 7.74 -4.92 -15.01
CA SER A 250 8.68 -3.86 -14.70
C SER A 250 10.11 -4.33 -14.83
N ASP A 251 10.99 -3.43 -15.27
CA ASP A 251 12.44 -3.69 -15.29
C ASP A 251 13.02 -3.71 -13.87
N PHE A 252 12.36 -3.03 -12.93
CA PHE A 252 12.81 -2.85 -11.56
C PHE A 252 11.62 -2.93 -10.58
N LEU A 253 11.65 -3.87 -9.63
CA LEU A 253 10.66 -3.93 -8.55
C LEU A 253 11.13 -3.11 -7.35
N LEU A 254 10.32 -2.17 -6.87
CA LEU A 254 10.53 -1.47 -5.62
C LEU A 254 9.48 -1.91 -4.60
N VAL A 255 9.92 -2.63 -3.57
CA VAL A 255 9.05 -3.09 -2.47
C VAL A 255 9.20 -2.17 -1.28
N SER A 256 8.14 -1.48 -0.90
CA SER A 256 8.08 -0.66 0.30
C SER A 256 7.33 -1.40 1.40
N ASP A 257 8.08 -2.02 2.30
CA ASP A 257 7.62 -2.73 3.49
C ASP A 257 7.60 -1.79 4.70
N ALA A 258 6.49 -1.09 4.85
CA ALA A 258 6.18 -0.28 6.00
C ALA A 258 5.38 -1.05 7.07
N SER A 259 5.38 -2.37 7.05
CA SER A 259 4.68 -3.19 8.03
C SER A 259 5.27 -3.01 9.44
N GLY A 260 4.43 -3.09 10.48
CA GLY A 260 4.90 -2.91 11.87
C GLY A 260 5.96 -3.92 12.30
N SER A 261 6.80 -3.53 13.26
CA SER A 261 7.77 -4.44 13.87
C SER A 261 7.06 -5.48 14.73
N PHE A 262 7.42 -6.75 14.55
CA PHE A 262 6.90 -7.82 15.41
C PHE A 262 7.55 -7.70 16.79
N LEU A 263 6.77 -7.28 17.78
CA LEU A 263 7.23 -7.19 19.16
C LEU A 263 7.04 -8.53 19.87
N GLU A 264 8.10 -9.02 20.48
CA GLU A 264 8.04 -10.10 21.47
C GLU A 264 7.19 -9.63 22.65
N LYS A 265 6.15 -10.39 22.97
CA LYS A 265 5.25 -10.09 24.10
C LYS A 265 5.01 -11.36 24.88
N ARG A 266 5.03 -11.25 26.22
CA ARG A 266 4.61 -12.33 27.11
C ARG A 266 3.15 -12.72 26.80
N PHE A 267 2.86 -14.02 26.79
CA PHE A 267 1.50 -14.51 26.61
C PHE A 267 0.57 -13.94 27.68
N LYS A 268 -0.59 -13.45 27.25
CA LYS A 268 -1.67 -13.01 28.13
C LYS A 268 -2.97 -13.63 27.61
N PRO A 269 -3.69 -14.44 28.41
CA PRO A 269 -4.92 -15.08 27.96
C PRO A 269 -6.02 -14.04 27.68
N GLY A 270 -6.91 -14.36 26.73
CA GLY A 270 -8.06 -13.52 26.34
C GLY A 270 -8.15 -13.30 24.83
N LEU A 271 -9.18 -12.54 24.39
CA LEU A 271 -9.43 -12.25 22.96
C LEU A 271 -8.22 -11.61 22.25
N GLY A 272 -7.43 -10.82 22.97
CA GLY A 272 -6.19 -10.23 22.44
C GLY A 272 -5.13 -11.28 22.05
N ALA A 273 -5.12 -12.46 22.66
CA ALA A 273 -4.23 -13.55 22.27
C ALA A 273 -4.60 -14.12 20.90
N HIS A 274 -5.90 -14.32 20.65
CA HIS A 274 -6.39 -14.74 19.33
C HIS A 274 -6.10 -13.69 18.27
N TRP A 275 -6.26 -12.40 18.61
CA TRP A 275 -5.86 -11.36 17.69
C TRP A 275 -4.37 -11.37 17.37
N ARG A 276 -3.51 -11.56 18.38
CA ARG A 276 -2.07 -11.67 18.19
C ARG A 276 -1.69 -12.84 17.28
N LEU A 277 -2.42 -13.97 17.30
CA LEU A 277 -2.19 -15.08 16.37
C LEU A 277 -2.40 -14.62 14.93
N ILE A 278 -3.52 -13.95 14.64
CA ILE A 278 -3.90 -13.57 13.27
C ILE A 278 -3.12 -12.34 12.80
N SER A 279 -3.27 -11.19 13.47
CA SER A 279 -2.70 -9.91 13.03
C SER A 279 -1.22 -9.74 13.35
N GLY A 280 -0.70 -10.52 14.30
CA GLY A 280 0.70 -10.47 14.71
C GLY A 280 1.53 -11.60 14.10
N ILE A 281 1.18 -12.86 14.40
CA ILE A 281 2.03 -14.01 14.08
C ILE A 281 1.84 -14.45 12.62
N MET A 282 0.61 -14.77 12.20
CA MET A 282 0.34 -15.28 10.85
C MET A 282 0.68 -14.24 9.78
N LYS A 283 0.20 -13.00 9.92
CA LYS A 283 0.57 -11.90 9.00
C LYS A 283 2.09 -11.70 8.89
N ASN A 284 2.82 -11.76 10.01
CA ASN A 284 4.28 -11.62 9.99
C ASN A 284 4.99 -12.81 9.30
N GLN A 285 4.46 -14.03 9.45
CA GLN A 285 5.00 -15.20 8.74
C GLN A 285 4.76 -15.12 7.23
N ILE A 286 3.58 -14.68 6.80
CA ILE A 286 3.28 -14.44 5.38
C ILE A 286 4.25 -13.41 4.80
N ARG A 287 4.38 -12.24 5.46
CA ARG A 287 5.35 -11.20 5.08
C ARG A 287 6.77 -11.77 4.95
N SER A 288 7.22 -12.56 5.93
CA SER A 288 8.56 -13.16 5.95
C SER A 288 8.80 -14.16 4.83
N LEU A 289 7.78 -14.93 4.43
CA LEU A 289 7.87 -15.83 3.28
C LEU A 289 7.95 -15.04 1.97
N GLN A 290 7.10 -14.02 1.81
CA GLN A 290 7.10 -13.16 0.64
C GLN A 290 8.42 -12.38 0.49
N SER A 291 8.96 -11.83 1.58
CA SER A 291 10.25 -11.13 1.55
C SER A 291 11.38 -12.08 1.13
N ARG A 292 11.35 -13.34 1.59
CA ARG A 292 12.34 -14.35 1.20
C ARG A 292 12.27 -14.67 -0.29
N ALA A 293 11.07 -14.77 -0.86
CA ALA A 293 10.90 -14.95 -2.31
C ALA A 293 11.48 -13.77 -3.10
N VAL A 294 11.27 -12.53 -2.65
CA VAL A 294 11.88 -11.35 -3.28
C VAL A 294 13.41 -11.38 -3.17
N PHE A 295 13.96 -11.70 -1.99
CA PHE A 295 15.41 -11.84 -1.82
C PHE A 295 16.01 -13.01 -2.61
N GLU A 296 15.25 -14.07 -2.87
CA GLU A 296 15.66 -15.15 -3.76
C GLU A 296 15.84 -14.64 -5.19
N GLN A 297 14.87 -13.90 -5.73
CA GLN A 297 14.96 -13.27 -7.06
C GLN A 297 16.14 -12.29 -7.16
N ILE A 298 16.39 -11.51 -6.10
CA ILE A 298 17.53 -10.59 -6.04
C ILE A 298 18.87 -11.34 -6.01
N ASN A 299 19.01 -12.29 -5.09
CA ASN A 299 20.32 -12.88 -4.78
C ASN A 299 20.70 -14.01 -5.74
N ILE A 300 19.73 -14.82 -6.17
CA ILE A 300 19.94 -15.98 -7.03
C ILE A 300 19.73 -15.60 -8.49
N HIS A 301 18.60 -14.98 -8.82
CA HIS A 301 18.23 -14.64 -10.20
C HIS A 301 18.76 -13.27 -10.67
N LYS A 302 19.43 -12.52 -9.78
CA LYS A 302 20.05 -11.22 -10.07
C LYS A 302 19.09 -10.20 -10.69
N GLN A 303 17.81 -10.27 -10.34
CA GLN A 303 16.83 -9.30 -10.82
C GLN A 303 17.00 -7.96 -10.11
N ALA A 304 16.91 -6.86 -10.86
CA ALA A 304 17.01 -5.52 -10.31
C ALA A 304 15.78 -5.21 -9.44
N SER A 305 16.03 -4.84 -8.18
CA SER A 305 14.97 -4.57 -7.21
C SER A 305 15.49 -3.79 -6.00
N GLY A 306 14.63 -3.01 -5.36
CA GLY A 306 14.86 -2.40 -4.04
C GLY A 306 13.89 -2.96 -3.01
N TYR A 307 14.37 -3.27 -1.81
CA TYR A 307 13.53 -3.70 -0.67
C TYR A 307 13.69 -2.71 0.47
N LEU A 308 12.71 -1.82 0.61
CA LEU A 308 12.69 -0.72 1.56
C LEU A 308 11.91 -1.15 2.80
N ARG A 309 12.54 -1.14 3.97
CA ARG A 309 11.91 -1.65 5.19
C ARG A 309 11.93 -0.64 6.33
N THR A 310 10.79 -0.40 6.96
CA THR A 310 10.74 0.37 8.21
C THR A 310 11.61 -0.28 9.29
N GLY A 311 12.37 0.52 10.04
CA GLY A 311 13.31 0.04 11.05
C GLY A 311 14.76 -0.14 10.56
N ASN A 312 15.03 -0.08 9.26
CA ASN A 312 16.40 -0.10 8.74
C ASN A 312 17.01 1.31 8.79
N THR A 313 18.24 1.44 9.29
CA THR A 313 18.96 2.73 9.32
C THR A 313 19.73 2.96 8.02
N CYS A 314 20.00 4.22 7.64
CA CYS A 314 20.88 4.56 6.52
C CYS A 314 22.23 3.80 6.62
N LEU A 315 22.88 3.86 7.79
CA LEU A 315 24.15 3.19 8.03
C LEU A 315 24.06 1.67 7.84
N GLY A 316 23.00 1.03 8.36
CA GLY A 316 22.82 -0.41 8.24
C GLY A 316 22.53 -0.86 6.80
N ILE A 317 21.82 -0.04 6.03
CA ILE A 317 21.56 -0.31 4.60
C ILE A 317 22.86 -0.21 3.80
N LEU A 318 23.60 0.89 3.94
CA LEU A 318 24.85 1.07 3.21
C LEU A 318 25.95 0.10 3.66
N GLU A 319 25.90 -0.39 4.91
CA GLU A 319 26.74 -1.49 5.37
C GLU A 319 26.45 -2.79 4.64
N ALA A 320 25.17 -3.14 4.50
CA ALA A 320 24.73 -4.32 3.76
C ALA A 320 25.04 -4.22 2.26
N ALA A 321 25.17 -2.99 1.73
CA ALA A 321 25.62 -2.71 0.37
C ALA A 321 27.16 -2.67 0.22
N GLU A 322 27.92 -3.01 1.27
CA GLU A 322 29.39 -3.10 1.26
C GLU A 322 30.13 -1.78 1.01
N LEU A 323 29.50 -0.61 1.26
CA LEU A 323 30.18 0.69 1.18
C LEU A 323 31.23 0.85 2.28
N SER A 324 32.31 1.58 2.00
CA SER A 324 33.37 1.81 2.98
C SER A 324 32.84 2.61 4.18
N LYS A 325 33.45 2.42 5.35
CA LYS A 325 33.04 3.11 6.58
C LYS A 325 33.04 4.64 6.40
N SER A 326 34.05 5.19 5.72
CA SER A 326 34.17 6.63 5.47
C SER A 326 33.04 7.16 4.58
N GLU A 327 32.68 6.42 3.52
CA GLU A 327 31.56 6.80 2.64
C GLU A 327 30.23 6.75 3.39
N ARG A 328 30.01 5.71 4.20
CA ARG A 328 28.80 5.56 5.01
C ARG A 328 28.60 6.70 6.00
N GLU A 329 29.67 7.08 6.72
CA GLU A 329 29.63 8.18 7.68
C GLU A 329 29.34 9.53 7.01
N GLN A 330 29.88 9.75 5.81
CA GLN A 330 29.64 10.96 5.04
C GLN A 330 28.20 11.01 4.47
N LEU A 331 27.73 9.92 3.85
CA LEU A 331 26.41 9.89 3.21
C LEU A 331 25.28 9.93 4.24
N CYS A 332 25.43 9.25 5.38
CA CYS A 332 24.42 9.22 6.43
C CYS A 332 24.54 10.38 7.44
N GLU A 333 25.32 11.42 7.13
CA GLU A 333 25.41 12.61 7.98
C GLU A 333 24.03 13.29 8.07
N GLY A 334 23.55 13.48 9.30
CA GLY A 334 22.21 14.04 9.55
C GLY A 334 21.04 13.09 9.26
N SER A 335 21.29 11.80 9.00
CA SER A 335 20.22 10.80 8.96
C SER A 335 19.66 10.50 10.35
N LEU A 336 18.46 9.92 10.40
CA LEU A 336 17.83 9.50 11.65
C LEU A 336 18.71 8.52 12.42
N SER A 337 18.83 8.74 13.73
CA SER A 337 19.52 7.82 14.64
C SER A 337 18.77 6.50 14.78
N SER A 338 19.46 5.44 15.22
CA SER A 338 18.81 4.14 15.47
C SER A 338 17.63 4.23 16.45
N LYS A 339 17.67 5.17 17.41
CA LYS A 339 16.57 5.41 18.37
C LYS A 339 15.34 6.03 17.70
N GLU A 340 15.56 6.99 16.80
CA GLU A 340 14.49 7.63 16.03
C GLU A 340 13.87 6.66 15.03
N VAL A 341 14.69 5.88 14.34
CA VAL A 341 14.23 4.80 13.45
C VAL A 341 13.41 3.75 14.22
N GLU A 342 13.84 3.38 15.43
CA GLU A 342 13.08 2.47 16.30
C GLU A 342 11.76 3.09 16.78
N LYS A 343 11.75 4.39 17.12
CA LYS A 343 10.52 5.14 17.43
C LYS A 343 9.56 5.11 16.24
N ALA A 344 10.03 5.47 15.05
CA ALA A 344 9.26 5.48 13.81
C ALA A 344 8.63 4.11 13.51
N ALA A 345 9.41 3.03 13.61
CA ALA A 345 8.95 1.67 13.35
C ALA A 345 7.93 1.13 14.37
N ARG A 346 7.82 1.77 15.55
CA ARG A 346 6.92 1.39 16.65
C ARG A 346 5.68 2.27 16.78
N LEU A 347 5.57 3.33 15.98
CA LEU A 347 4.37 4.17 15.95
C LEU A 347 3.12 3.33 15.64
N SER A 348 1.96 3.81 16.12
CA SER A 348 0.70 3.08 15.96
C SER A 348 0.35 2.87 14.49
N THR A 349 -0.29 1.75 14.17
CA THR A 349 -0.82 1.45 12.84
C THR A 349 -2.28 1.87 12.69
N ASP A 350 -2.72 2.83 13.49
CA ASP A 350 -4.08 3.38 13.43
C ASP A 350 -4.26 4.32 12.22
N ILE A 351 -5.51 4.75 12.01
CA ILE A 351 -5.92 5.74 11.00
C ILE A 351 -6.36 7.05 11.66
N ASP A 352 -5.79 7.32 12.84
CA ASP A 352 -5.93 8.57 13.56
C ASP A 352 -4.98 9.63 12.98
N ALA A 353 -5.34 10.91 13.14
CA ALA A 353 -4.47 12.02 12.75
C ALA A 353 -3.12 11.90 13.48
N VAL A 354 -2.03 12.02 12.73
CA VAL A 354 -0.67 11.87 13.24
C VAL A 354 -0.16 13.23 13.70
N SER A 355 0.63 13.27 14.77
CA SER A 355 1.28 14.53 15.18
C SER A 355 2.21 15.02 14.08
N ASN A 356 2.43 16.34 13.97
CA ASN A 356 3.37 16.86 12.95
C ASN A 356 4.80 16.30 13.16
N GLU A 357 5.23 16.12 14.41
CA GLU A 357 6.51 15.51 14.73
C GLU A 357 6.61 14.06 14.22
N ASP A 358 5.59 13.24 14.49
CA ASP A 358 5.57 11.85 14.04
C ASP A 358 5.42 11.73 12.52
N TYR A 359 4.74 12.69 11.87
CA TYR A 359 4.66 12.77 10.42
C TYR A 359 6.06 12.92 9.82
N TRP A 360 6.83 13.92 10.25
CA TRP A 360 8.16 14.15 9.68
C TRP A 360 9.15 13.07 10.04
N LEU A 361 9.06 12.51 11.24
CA LEU A 361 9.86 11.35 11.60
C LEU A 361 9.62 10.18 10.63
N LEU A 362 8.36 9.88 10.29
CA LEU A 362 8.01 8.80 9.35
C LEU A 362 8.35 9.12 7.91
N PHE A 363 8.13 10.37 7.49
CA PHE A 363 8.41 10.84 6.14
C PHE A 363 9.91 10.80 5.86
N GLN A 364 10.72 11.38 6.76
CA GLN A 364 12.17 11.33 6.70
C GLN A 364 12.68 9.88 6.71
N HIS A 365 12.11 9.03 7.58
CA HIS A 365 12.46 7.60 7.62
C HIS A 365 12.18 6.90 6.29
N GLY A 366 11.04 7.17 5.65
CA GLY A 366 10.70 6.66 4.32
C GLY A 366 11.68 7.11 3.25
N PHE A 367 12.00 8.40 3.25
CA PHE A 367 12.94 9.00 2.32
C PHE A 367 14.35 8.40 2.46
N GLU A 368 14.89 8.37 3.67
CA GLU A 368 16.26 7.90 3.94
C GLU A 368 16.44 6.42 3.63
N VAL A 369 15.44 5.59 3.94
CA VAL A 369 15.48 4.17 3.57
C VAL A 369 15.49 4.00 2.06
N ALA A 370 14.67 4.76 1.33
CA ALA A 370 14.66 4.74 -0.13
C ALA A 370 16.01 5.20 -0.70
N ASP A 371 16.53 6.32 -0.22
CA ASP A 371 17.74 6.93 -0.73
C ASP A 371 18.97 6.06 -0.50
N ALA A 372 19.16 5.55 0.73
CA ALA A 372 20.26 4.65 1.06
C ALA A 372 20.16 3.31 0.30
N ASN A 373 18.96 2.75 0.12
CA ASN A 373 18.80 1.45 -0.55
C ASN A 373 19.03 1.57 -2.05
N LEU A 374 18.40 2.56 -2.70
CA LEU A 374 18.55 2.78 -4.13
C LEU A 374 20.00 3.13 -4.47
N HIS A 375 20.63 4.03 -3.71
CA HIS A 375 22.03 4.37 -3.95
C HIS A 375 22.97 3.21 -3.63
N GLY A 376 22.80 2.56 -2.48
CA GLY A 376 23.73 1.51 -2.02
C GLY A 376 23.77 0.31 -2.97
N PHE A 377 22.62 -0.17 -3.42
CA PHE A 377 22.55 -1.36 -4.27
C PHE A 377 22.51 -1.06 -5.77
N HIS A 378 22.09 0.16 -6.16
CA HIS A 378 21.86 0.54 -7.56
C HIS A 378 22.43 1.94 -7.88
N GLY A 379 23.58 2.29 -7.30
CA GLY A 379 24.19 3.63 -7.41
C GLY A 379 24.53 4.10 -8.82
N ALA A 380 24.58 3.20 -9.80
CA ALA A 380 24.72 3.53 -11.21
C ALA A 380 23.43 4.18 -11.79
N ASP A 381 22.27 3.79 -11.27
CA ASP A 381 20.95 4.24 -11.73
C ASP A 381 20.28 5.26 -10.79
N PHE A 382 20.74 5.32 -9.53
CA PHE A 382 20.19 6.19 -8.50
C PHE A 382 21.28 6.90 -7.70
N LYS A 383 21.31 8.23 -7.78
CA LYS A 383 22.25 9.05 -7.01
C LYS A 383 21.82 9.15 -5.57
N PHE A 384 22.77 9.26 -4.65
CA PHE A 384 22.44 9.65 -3.27
C PHE A 384 22.01 11.12 -3.25
N ILE A 385 20.84 11.41 -2.67
CA ILE A 385 20.32 12.78 -2.58
C ILE A 385 20.66 13.40 -1.23
N GLY A 386 20.50 12.63 -0.15
CA GLY A 386 20.57 13.08 1.22
C GLY A 386 19.35 13.90 1.62
N TYR A 387 18.57 13.42 2.58
CA TYR A 387 17.37 14.13 3.06
C TYR A 387 17.66 15.59 3.43
N GLN A 388 18.81 15.84 4.07
CA GLN A 388 19.25 17.18 4.48
C GLN A 388 19.45 18.18 3.34
N ASN A 389 19.61 17.69 2.10
CA ASN A 389 19.77 18.53 0.91
C ASN A 389 18.43 18.92 0.27
N THR A 390 17.32 18.35 0.74
CA THR A 390 15.98 18.61 0.22
C THR A 390 15.32 19.82 0.87
N GLN A 391 14.22 20.30 0.30
CA GLN A 391 13.44 21.38 0.92
C GLN A 391 12.76 20.96 2.23
N TRP A 392 12.55 19.67 2.43
CA TRP A 392 11.87 19.06 3.57
C TRP A 392 12.64 19.21 4.88
N ALA A 393 13.97 19.14 4.81
CA ALA A 393 14.83 19.32 5.98
C ALA A 393 14.82 20.76 6.52
N ARG A 394 14.43 21.74 5.70
CA ARG A 394 14.44 23.17 6.07
C ARG A 394 13.14 23.64 6.72
N ASN A 395 12.02 22.97 6.43
CA ASN A 395 10.69 23.31 6.91
C ASN A 395 9.89 22.05 7.34
N PRO A 396 10.30 21.35 8.40
CA PRO A 396 9.48 20.32 9.05
C PRO A 396 8.30 20.94 9.83
#